data_AF-A0A1G0WU05-F1
#
_entry.id   AF-A0A1G0WU05-F1
#
_cell.length_a   1.000
_cell.length_b   1.000
_cell.length_c   1.000
_cell.angle_alpha   90.00
_cell.angle_beta   90.00
_cell.angle_gamma   90.00
#
_symmetry.space_group_name_H-M   'P 1'
#
loop_
_entity.id
_entity.type
_entity.pdbx_description
1 polymer ?
#
loop_
_entity_poly.entity_id
_entity_poly.type
_entity_poly.pdbx_seq_one_letter_code
_entity_poly.pdbx_strand_id
1 'polypeptide(L)'
;MNEIEQKLKIIEESLTKFKFKVSGRVKFHEVDSYSIVHNLQYFYWLEWARIEYLRQLLSRESGKISIYEFPVMSAHAEIDYFNTASFDDAYEVFTRISFIKNSSFGFENIIRLESGLLLAKASIVLVNINFKTRQPERISDEIRELVRNYEGENVLFID
;
A
#
# COMPACT_ATOMS: atom_id res chain seq x y z
N MET A 1 4.59 -16.44 24.57
CA MET A 1 4.24 -15.35 23.64
C MET A 1 2.73 -15.38 23.48
N ASN A 2 2.04 -14.31 23.83
CA ASN A 2 0.58 -14.24 23.69
C ASN A 2 0.20 -14.08 22.20
N GLU A 3 -1.09 -14.22 21.88
CA GLU A 3 -1.59 -14.17 20.49
C GLU A 3 -1.23 -12.86 19.78
N ILE A 4 -1.23 -11.73 20.49
CA ILE A 4 -0.87 -10.41 19.95
C ILE A 4 0.61 -10.37 19.58
N GLU A 5 1.49 -10.80 20.48
CA GLU A 5 2.94 -10.83 20.23
C GLU A 5 3.28 -11.76 19.06
N GLN A 6 2.57 -12.88 18.91
CA GLN A 6 2.68 -13.76 17.74
C GLN A 6 2.25 -13.05 16.46
N LYS A 7 1.11 -12.36 16.47
CA LYS A 7 0.63 -11.58 15.31
C LYS A 7 1.64 -10.50 14.92
N LEU A 8 2.17 -9.75 15.88
CA LEU A 8 3.17 -8.70 15.63
C LEU A 8 4.45 -9.26 15.01
N LYS A 9 4.96 -10.39 15.53
CA LYS A 9 6.14 -11.05 14.99
C LYS A 9 5.94 -11.49 13.54
N ILE A 10 4.78 -12.08 13.22
CA ILE A 10 4.44 -12.50 11.85
C ILE A 10 4.40 -11.29 10.90
N ILE A 11 3.87 -10.16 11.35
CA ILE A 11 3.84 -8.93 10.56
C ILE A 11 5.26 -8.42 10.29
N GLU A 12 6.11 -8.39 11.31
CA GLU A 12 7.50 -7.95 11.17
C GLU A 12 8.29 -8.87 10.22
N GLU A 13 8.14 -10.19 10.36
CA GLU A 13 8.77 -11.16 9.45
C GLU A 13 8.31 -10.97 8.00
N SER A 14 7.05 -10.54 7.79
CA SER A 14 6.51 -10.29 6.45
C SER A 14 7.13 -9.07 5.75
N LEU A 15 7.79 -8.15 6.47
CA LEU A 15 8.50 -7.00 5.88
C LEU A 15 9.57 -7.43 4.88
N THR A 16 10.16 -8.62 5.05
CA THR A 16 11.12 -9.20 4.10
C THR A 16 10.59 -9.34 2.68
N LYS A 17 9.26 -9.36 2.51
CA LYS A 17 8.60 -9.45 1.21
C LYS A 17 8.40 -8.09 0.52
N PHE A 18 8.65 -6.98 1.21
CA PHE A 18 8.41 -5.64 0.71
C PHE A 18 9.70 -5.07 0.11
N LYS A 19 9.69 -4.81 -1.20
CA LYS A 19 10.82 -4.18 -1.91
C LYS A 19 10.75 -2.66 -1.96
N PHE A 20 9.56 -2.11 -1.70
CA PHE A 20 9.31 -0.67 -1.73
C PHE A 20 8.88 -0.16 -0.36
N LYS A 21 9.37 1.04 -0.03
CA LYS A 21 8.87 1.88 1.04
C LYS A 21 8.94 3.34 0.65
N VAL A 22 8.08 4.15 1.25
CA VAL A 22 8.19 5.61 1.23
C VAL A 22 8.15 6.15 2.65
N SER A 23 8.95 7.18 2.93
CA SER A 23 9.02 7.83 4.25
C SER A 23 8.28 9.15 4.25
N GLY A 24 7.49 9.38 5.29
CA GLY A 24 6.73 10.60 5.52
C GLY A 24 6.93 11.14 6.93
N ARG A 25 6.29 12.27 7.20
CA ARG A 25 6.29 12.93 8.52
C ARG A 25 4.89 13.45 8.79
N VAL A 26 4.39 13.16 9.99
CA VAL A 26 3.02 13.52 10.38
C VAL A 26 2.84 15.03 10.34
N LYS A 27 1.82 15.48 9.62
CA LYS A 27 1.47 16.90 9.48
C LYS A 27 0.44 17.32 10.51
N PHE A 28 0.43 18.60 10.86
CA PHE A 28 -0.46 19.12 11.90
C PHE A 28 -1.96 18.85 11.61
N HIS A 29 -2.39 18.96 10.35
CA HIS A 29 -3.78 18.73 9.95
C HIS A 29 -4.22 17.24 9.99
N GLU A 30 -3.28 16.33 10.26
CA GLU A 30 -3.53 14.89 10.32
C GLU A 30 -3.88 14.42 11.74
N VAL A 31 -3.63 15.27 12.74
CA VAL A 31 -3.81 14.97 14.16
C VAL A 31 -5.19 15.44 14.62
N ASP A 32 -5.89 14.60 15.38
CA ASP A 32 -7.23 14.90 15.91
C ASP A 32 -7.20 15.39 17.36
N SER A 33 -8.38 15.55 17.96
CA SER A 33 -8.55 16.04 19.34
C SER A 33 -7.92 15.13 20.41
N TYR A 34 -7.58 13.88 20.08
CA TYR A 34 -6.85 12.98 20.96
C TYR A 34 -5.32 13.14 20.86
N SER A 35 -4.84 14.13 20.10
CA SER A 35 -3.41 14.40 19.88
C SER A 35 -2.65 13.26 19.20
N ILE A 36 -3.38 12.39 18.50
CA ILE A 36 -2.85 11.33 17.65
C ILE A 36 -3.36 11.51 16.22
N VAL A 37 -2.71 10.84 15.27
CA VAL A 37 -3.16 10.82 13.87
C VAL A 37 -4.55 10.20 13.77
N HIS A 38 -5.47 10.92 13.14
CA HIS A 38 -6.82 10.44 12.87
C HIS A 38 -6.78 9.17 12.02
N ASN A 39 -7.58 8.17 12.38
CA ASN A 39 -7.56 6.84 11.73
C ASN A 39 -7.72 6.92 10.19
N LEU A 40 -8.59 7.79 9.68
CA LEU A 40 -8.77 7.96 8.23
C LEU A 40 -7.52 8.48 7.50
N GLN A 41 -6.59 9.15 8.21
CA GLN A 41 -5.39 9.68 7.57
C GLN A 41 -4.48 8.57 7.05
N TYR A 42 -4.48 7.41 7.70
CA TYR A 42 -3.72 6.25 7.26
C TYR A 42 -4.11 5.84 5.84
N PHE A 43 -5.39 5.95 5.44
CA PHE A 43 -5.80 5.67 4.06
C PHE A 43 -5.18 6.62 3.03
N TYR A 44 -4.99 7.90 3.38
CA TYR A 44 -4.30 8.85 2.50
C TYR A 44 -2.81 8.54 2.39
N TRP A 45 -2.17 8.10 3.48
CA TRP A 45 -0.78 7.62 3.43
C TRP A 45 -0.64 6.38 2.54
N LEU A 46 -1.58 5.43 2.67
CA LEU A 46 -1.63 4.23 1.82
C LEU A 46 -1.83 4.59 0.35
N GLU A 47 -2.70 5.55 0.03
CA GLU A 47 -2.91 6.01 -1.34
C GLU A 47 -1.68 6.67 -1.94
N TRP A 48 -1.07 7.59 -1.19
CA TRP A 48 0.18 8.20 -1.59
C TRP A 48 1.28 7.16 -1.83
N ALA A 49 1.47 6.21 -0.90
CA ALA A 49 2.46 5.15 -1.05
C ALA A 49 2.22 4.27 -2.28
N ARG A 50 0.95 3.99 -2.64
CA ARG A 50 0.64 3.30 -3.89
C ARG A 50 1.05 4.09 -5.12
N ILE A 51 0.84 5.41 -5.14
CA ILE A 51 1.28 6.25 -6.28
C ILE A 51 2.81 6.24 -6.41
N GLU A 52 3.53 6.30 -5.29
CA GLU A 52 4.99 6.24 -5.28
C GLU A 52 5.51 4.84 -5.68
N TYR A 53 4.85 3.77 -5.23
CA TYR A 53 5.11 2.40 -5.67
C TYR A 53 4.97 2.26 -7.19
N LEU A 54 3.86 2.79 -7.75
CA LEU A 54 3.64 2.77 -9.20
C LEU A 54 4.69 3.58 -9.95
N ARG A 55 5.17 4.68 -9.37
CA ARG A 55 6.26 5.48 -9.95
C ARG A 55 7.54 4.65 -10.11
N GLN A 56 7.89 3.89 -9.08
CA GLN A 56 9.05 3.02 -9.11
C GLN A 56 8.84 1.84 -10.06
N LEU A 57 7.67 1.20 -10.02
CA LEU A 57 7.32 0.08 -10.91
C LEU A 57 7.45 0.46 -12.39
N LEU A 58 7.05 1.68 -12.75
CA LEU A 58 7.15 2.22 -14.11
C LEU A 58 8.55 2.80 -14.44
N SER A 59 9.53 2.71 -13.53
CA SER A 59 10.87 3.31 -13.68
C SER A 59 10.85 4.81 -14.00
N ARG A 60 9.97 5.57 -13.34
CA ARG A 60 9.77 7.02 -13.59
C ARG A 60 10.21 7.88 -12.42
N GLU A 61 11.50 7.92 -12.11
CA GLU A 61 12.04 8.61 -10.94
C GLU A 61 11.62 10.09 -10.81
N SER A 62 11.40 10.80 -11.94
CA SER A 62 11.01 12.21 -11.96
C SER A 62 9.88 12.55 -12.95
N GLY A 63 9.19 11.53 -13.47
CA GLY A 63 8.17 11.68 -14.51
C GLY A 63 6.77 11.92 -13.96
N LYS A 64 5.95 12.70 -14.68
CA LYS A 64 4.50 12.76 -14.40
C LYS A 64 3.91 11.37 -14.58
N ILE A 65 3.11 10.95 -13.60
CA ILE A 65 2.21 9.79 -13.75
C ILE A 65 0.86 10.34 -14.19
N SER A 66 0.36 9.81 -15.28
CA SER A 66 -1.00 10.11 -15.73
C SER A 66 -1.97 9.23 -14.95
N ILE A 67 -3.08 9.82 -14.49
CA ILE A 67 -4.17 9.07 -13.87
C ILE A 67 -4.75 7.99 -14.81
N TYR A 68 -4.47 8.09 -16.11
CA TYR A 68 -4.93 7.13 -17.10
C TYR A 68 -4.07 5.87 -17.21
N GLU A 69 -2.87 5.87 -16.62
CA GLU A 69 -1.94 4.73 -16.70
C GLU A 69 -2.32 3.60 -15.74
N PHE A 70 -3.05 3.94 -14.67
CA PHE A 70 -3.61 2.98 -13.72
C PHE A 70 -5.06 3.39 -13.36
N PRO A 71 -6.04 3.11 -14.24
CA PRO A 71 -7.46 3.32 -13.94
C PRO A 71 -7.96 2.35 -12.88
N VAL A 72 -7.64 2.61 -11.63
CA VAL A 72 -8.01 1.72 -10.55
C VAL A 72 -9.05 2.35 -9.64
N MET A 73 -10.03 1.56 -9.23
CA MET A 73 -10.99 1.91 -8.19
C MET A 73 -10.83 0.99 -7.00
N SER A 74 -10.95 1.54 -5.79
CA SER A 74 -10.97 0.74 -4.56
C SER A 74 -12.28 -0.04 -4.47
N ALA A 75 -12.18 -1.36 -4.37
CA ALA A 75 -13.32 -2.26 -4.22
C ALA A 75 -13.42 -2.84 -2.80
N HIS A 76 -12.28 -2.97 -2.10
CA HIS A 76 -12.24 -3.41 -0.72
C HIS A 76 -11.03 -2.81 -0.03
N ALA A 77 -11.19 -2.45 1.25
CA ALA A 77 -10.13 -1.93 2.08
C ALA A 77 -10.34 -2.38 3.53
N GLU A 78 -9.29 -2.93 4.13
CA GLU A 78 -9.24 -3.28 5.54
C GLU A 78 -7.92 -2.78 6.16
N ILE A 79 -7.98 -2.39 7.44
CA ILE A 79 -6.83 -1.89 8.18
C ILE A 79 -6.97 -2.27 9.66
N ASP A 80 -5.92 -2.86 10.18
CA ASP A 80 -5.71 -3.09 11.60
C ASP A 80 -4.78 -2.00 12.15
N TYR A 81 -5.19 -1.35 13.25
CA TYR A 81 -4.37 -0.36 13.97
C TYR A 81 -3.81 -0.99 15.25
N PHE A 82 -2.49 -0.89 15.45
CA PHE A 82 -1.77 -1.50 16.56
C PHE A 82 -1.21 -0.47 17.54
N ASN A 83 -0.74 0.67 17.03
CA ASN A 83 -0.22 1.79 17.82
C ASN A 83 -0.59 3.13 17.14
N THR A 84 -0.29 4.23 17.84
CA THR A 84 -0.59 5.58 17.39
C THR A 84 0.67 6.32 16.95
N ALA A 85 0.49 7.29 16.06
CA ALA A 85 1.50 8.29 15.71
C ALA A 85 1.04 9.66 16.20
N SER A 86 1.98 10.53 16.52
CA SER A 86 1.78 11.90 17.00
C SER A 86 2.27 12.91 15.97
N PHE A 87 1.95 14.19 16.18
CA PHE A 87 2.50 15.26 15.35
C PHE A 87 4.04 15.19 15.28
N ASP A 88 4.60 15.44 14.10
CA ASP A 88 6.03 15.44 13.81
C ASP A 88 6.74 14.07 13.92
N ASP A 89 6.00 12.99 14.14
CA ASP A 89 6.55 11.64 14.03
C ASP A 89 6.97 11.34 12.58
N ALA A 90 8.13 10.73 12.42
CA ALA A 90 8.58 10.19 11.14
C ALA A 90 8.09 8.74 10.98
N TYR A 91 7.53 8.43 9.81
CA TYR A 91 6.95 7.12 9.53
C TYR A 91 7.36 6.58 8.17
N GLU A 92 7.30 5.27 8.03
CA GLU A 92 7.53 4.54 6.79
C GLU A 92 6.27 3.77 6.40
N VAL A 93 5.91 3.82 5.11
CA VAL A 93 4.85 3.01 4.52
C VAL A 93 5.48 2.03 3.55
N PHE A 94 5.42 0.75 3.91
CA PHE A 94 5.82 -0.36 3.06
C PHE A 94 4.62 -0.78 2.22
N THR A 95 4.80 -0.91 0.91
CA THR A 95 3.72 -1.24 -0.04
C THR A 95 4.20 -2.30 -1.02
N ARG A 96 3.35 -3.30 -1.29
CA ARG A 96 3.61 -4.33 -2.30
C ARG A 96 2.30 -4.81 -2.95
N ILE A 97 2.40 -5.41 -4.13
CA ILE A 97 1.29 -6.15 -4.73
C ILE A 97 1.43 -7.63 -4.33
N SER A 98 0.49 -8.14 -3.53
CA SER A 98 0.50 -9.53 -3.06
C SER A 98 -0.15 -10.50 -4.04
N PHE A 99 -1.13 -10.04 -4.82
CA PHE A 99 -1.73 -10.83 -5.89
C PHE A 99 -2.26 -9.98 -7.05
N ILE A 100 -2.40 -10.62 -8.21
CA ILE A 100 -3.10 -10.12 -9.39
C ILE A 100 -4.13 -11.18 -9.82
N LYS A 101 -5.38 -10.73 -10.01
CA LYS A 101 -6.47 -11.52 -10.63
C LYS A 101 -6.66 -11.13 -12.10
N ASN A 102 -7.79 -11.48 -12.72
CA ASN A 102 -8.11 -11.01 -14.07
C ASN A 102 -8.13 -9.46 -14.17
N SER A 103 -8.91 -8.80 -13.33
CA SER A 103 -9.13 -7.34 -13.37
C SER A 103 -8.82 -6.63 -12.04
N SER A 104 -8.15 -7.29 -11.10
CA SER A 104 -7.86 -6.67 -9.80
C SER A 104 -6.46 -6.96 -9.26
N PHE A 105 -5.97 -6.01 -8.46
CA PHE A 105 -4.74 -6.07 -7.69
C PHE A 105 -5.08 -6.20 -6.21
N GLY A 106 -4.34 -7.05 -5.50
CA GLY A 106 -4.28 -7.04 -4.05
C GLY A 106 -3.03 -6.32 -3.58
N PHE A 107 -3.20 -5.24 -2.84
CA PHE A 107 -2.12 -4.52 -2.18
C PHE A 107 -2.05 -4.88 -0.71
N GLU A 108 -0.84 -5.13 -0.22
CA GLU A 108 -0.54 -5.22 1.21
C GLU A 108 0.31 -4.03 1.62
N ASN A 109 0.06 -3.53 2.83
CA ASN A 109 0.80 -2.40 3.38
C ASN A 109 1.10 -2.59 4.87
N ILE A 110 2.26 -2.11 5.27
CA ILE A 110 2.67 -2.01 6.67
C ILE A 110 3.13 -0.58 6.93
N ILE A 111 2.63 0.02 8.01
CA ILE A 111 3.00 1.36 8.43
C ILE A 111 3.68 1.26 9.78
N ARG A 112 4.86 1.84 9.90
CA ARG A 112 5.62 1.92 11.17
C ARG A 112 6.24 3.29 11.36
N LEU A 113 6.53 3.65 12.60
CA LEU A 113 7.45 4.74 12.87
C LEU A 113 8.86 4.38 12.42
N GLU A 114 9.69 5.37 12.11
CA GLU A 114 11.12 5.14 11.82
C GLU A 114 11.86 4.47 12.98
N SER A 115 11.34 4.58 14.21
CA SER A 115 11.83 3.84 15.39
C SER A 115 11.61 2.33 15.31
N GLY A 116 10.82 1.84 14.35
CA GLY A 116 10.43 0.44 14.20
C GLY A 116 9.09 0.09 14.84
N LEU A 117 8.40 1.02 15.53
CA LEU A 117 7.10 0.74 16.14
C LEU A 117 6.02 0.54 15.06
N LEU A 118 5.44 -0.67 15.00
CA LEU A 118 4.33 -0.97 14.10
C LEU A 118 3.09 -0.14 14.44
N LEU A 119 2.61 0.65 13.48
CA LEU A 119 1.41 1.47 13.61
C LEU A 119 0.17 0.75 13.07
N ALA A 120 0.24 0.28 11.82
CA ALA A 120 -0.91 -0.31 11.14
C ALA A 120 -0.50 -1.34 10.08
N LYS A 121 -1.42 -2.25 9.77
CA LYS A 121 -1.34 -3.17 8.62
C LYS A 121 -2.63 -3.04 7.82
N ALA A 122 -2.52 -2.94 6.49
CA ALA A 122 -3.68 -2.79 5.63
C ALA A 122 -3.63 -3.70 4.40
N SER A 123 -4.81 -4.08 3.92
CA SER A 123 -5.02 -4.81 2.66
C SER A 123 -6.05 -4.06 1.82
N ILE A 124 -5.73 -3.80 0.55
CA ILE A 124 -6.57 -3.04 -0.36
C ILE A 124 -6.73 -3.82 -1.67
N VAL A 125 -7.98 -4.00 -2.12
CA VAL A 125 -8.27 -4.56 -3.44
C VAL A 125 -8.65 -3.44 -4.39
N LEU A 126 -7.88 -3.29 -5.45
CA LEU A 126 -8.12 -2.32 -6.51
C LEU A 126 -8.56 -3.02 -7.79
N VAL A 127 -9.61 -2.53 -8.43
CA VAL A 127 -10.11 -3.07 -9.71
C VAL A 127 -9.70 -2.14 -10.85
N ASN A 128 -9.12 -2.71 -11.90
CA ASN A 128 -8.81 -2.05 -13.16
C ASN A 128 -10.10 -1.83 -13.96
N ILE A 129 -10.36 -0.58 -14.33
CA ILE A 129 -11.61 -0.15 -14.97
C ILE A 129 -11.31 0.43 -16.36
N ASN A 130 -12.04 0.00 -17.37
CA ASN A 130 -12.00 0.69 -18.65
C ASN A 130 -12.65 2.08 -18.52
N PHE A 131 -11.90 3.15 -18.77
CA PHE A 131 -12.39 4.54 -18.61
C PHE A 131 -13.64 4.86 -19.44
N LYS A 132 -13.78 4.27 -20.63
CA LYS A 132 -14.89 4.57 -21.55
C LYS A 132 -16.15 3.86 -21.11
N THR A 133 -16.05 2.57 -20.77
CA THR A 133 -17.22 1.74 -20.46
C THR A 133 -17.57 1.72 -18.97
N ARG A 134 -16.64 2.16 -18.10
CA ARG A 134 -16.71 2.06 -16.64
C ARG A 134 -16.90 0.63 -16.13
N GLN A 135 -16.51 -0.37 -16.91
CA GLN A 135 -16.57 -1.78 -16.55
C GLN A 135 -15.18 -2.30 -16.14
N PRO A 136 -15.11 -3.32 -15.28
CA PRO A 136 -13.85 -4.02 -15.02
C PRO A 136 -13.23 -4.52 -16.32
N GLU A 137 -11.94 -4.26 -16.48
CA GLU A 137 -11.15 -4.67 -17.65
C GLU A 137 -9.94 -5.46 -17.19
N ARG A 138 -9.56 -6.46 -17.99
CA ARG A 138 -8.39 -7.27 -17.72
C ARG A 138 -7.15 -6.38 -17.59
N ILE A 139 -6.36 -6.61 -16.56
CA ILE A 139 -5.06 -5.96 -16.40
C ILE A 139 -4.16 -6.39 -17.57
N SER A 140 -3.56 -5.43 -18.27
CA SER A 140 -2.74 -5.70 -19.46
C SER A 140 -1.54 -6.61 -19.15
N ASP A 141 -1.08 -7.37 -20.14
CA ASP A 141 0.08 -8.25 -19.97
C ASP A 141 1.35 -7.46 -19.66
N GLU A 142 1.47 -6.24 -20.19
CA GLU A 142 2.57 -5.33 -19.86
C GLU A 142 2.64 -5.03 -18.36
N ILE A 143 1.52 -4.64 -17.74
CA ILE A 143 1.50 -4.37 -16.30
C ILE A 143 1.71 -5.66 -15.49
N ARG A 144 1.13 -6.79 -15.92
CA ARG A 144 1.35 -8.10 -15.27
C ARG A 144 2.83 -8.46 -15.26
N GLU A 145 3.54 -8.28 -16.38
CA GLU A 145 4.97 -8.56 -16.48
C GLU A 145 5.84 -7.58 -15.69
N LEU A 146 5.51 -6.29 -15.67
CA LEU A 146 6.19 -5.33 -14.79
C LEU A 146 6.10 -5.74 -13.32
N VAL A 147 4.89 -6.11 -12.86
CA VAL A 147 4.70 -6.57 -11.48
C VAL A 147 5.41 -7.90 -11.23
N ARG A 148 5.37 -8.84 -12.18
CA ARG A 148 6.10 -10.11 -12.07
C ARG A 148 7.60 -9.88 -11.90
N ASN A 149 8.19 -9.01 -12.71
CA ASN A 149 9.61 -8.70 -12.66
C ASN A 149 9.99 -7.96 -11.36
N TYR A 150 9.14 -7.04 -10.91
CA TYR A 150 9.40 -6.27 -9.70
C TYR A 150 9.23 -7.11 -8.43
N GLU A 151 8.12 -7.81 -8.26
CA GLU A 151 7.80 -8.56 -7.04
C GLU A 151 8.46 -9.95 -7.00
N GLY A 152 8.63 -10.62 -8.15
CA GLY A 152 9.20 -11.96 -8.24
C GLY A 152 8.30 -13.03 -7.61
N GLU A 153 8.86 -13.86 -6.72
CA GLU A 153 8.11 -14.92 -6.02
C GLU A 153 7.11 -14.41 -4.97
N ASN A 154 7.12 -13.11 -4.69
CA ASN A 154 6.30 -12.48 -3.65
C ASN A 154 4.89 -12.06 -4.12
N VAL A 155 4.55 -12.27 -5.40
CA VAL A 155 3.24 -11.97 -5.99
C VAL A 155 2.59 -13.24 -6.55
N LEU A 156 1.29 -13.41 -6.29
CA LEU A 156 0.49 -14.50 -6.83
C LEU A 156 -0.33 -14.05 -8.05
N PHE A 157 -0.24 -14.78 -9.15
CA PHE A 157 -1.14 -14.61 -10.30
C PHE A 157 -2.26 -15.65 -10.20
N ILE A 158 -3.50 -15.17 -10.10
CA ILE A 158 -4.70 -15.98 -9.92
C ILE A 158 -5.56 -15.78 -11.16
N ASP A 159 -5.67 -16.81 -12.00
CA ASP A 159 -6.49 -16.78 -13.20
C ASP A 159 -7.97 -17.10 -12.91
#